data_AF-A0A9D2H5Q6-F1
#
_entry.id   AF-A0A9D2H5Q6-F1
#
_cell.length_a   1.000
_cell.length_b   1.000
_cell.length_c   1.000
_cell.angle_alpha   90.00
_cell.angle_beta   90.00
_cell.angle_gamma   90.00
#
_symmetry.space_group_name_H-M   'P 1'
#
loop_
_entity.id
_entity.type
_entity.pdbx_description
1 polymer ?
#
loop_
_entity_poly.entity_id
_entity_poly.type
_entity_poly.pdbx_seq_one_letter_code
_entity_poly.pdbx_strand_id
1 'polypeptide(L)' 'IVWATGFRADIAHLRPLYLVNELGGIAMRGTEVRGEPRVHLVGFGPSQSTIGANRAGRAAARALGRYLTAAPVA' A
#
# COMPACT_ATOMS: atom_id res chain seq x y z
N ILE A 1 -31.51 -6.36 -9.22
CA ILE A 1 -30.63 -5.23 -9.62
C ILE A 1 -29.22 -5.55 -9.14
N VAL A 2 -28.19 -5.40 -9.98
CA VAL A 2 -26.78 -5.55 -9.59
C VAL A 2 -26.09 -4.20 -9.77
N TRP A 3 -25.43 -3.71 -8.71
CA TRP A 3 -24.64 -2.48 -8.75
C TRP A 3 -23.17 -2.81 -8.97
N ALA A 4 -22.74 -2.79 -10.24
CA ALA A 4 -21.37 -3.09 -10.66
C ALA A 4 -20.51 -1.82 -10.80
N THR A 5 -20.60 -0.89 -9.85
CA THR A 5 -19.94 0.43 -9.90
C THR A 5 -18.54 0.44 -9.27
N GLY A 6 -18.02 -0.73 -8.91
CA GLY A 6 -16.72 -0.88 -8.25
C GLY A 6 -16.76 -0.58 -6.75
N PHE A 7 -15.58 -0.37 -6.17
CA PHE A 7 -15.36 -0.23 -4.73
C PHE A 7 -14.40 0.92 -4.40
N ARG A 8 -14.53 1.47 -3.19
CA ARG A 8 -13.51 2.34 -2.59
C ARG A 8 -12.65 1.52 -1.64
N ALA A 9 -11.37 1.85 -1.54
CA ALA A 9 -10.49 1.18 -0.61
C ALA A 9 -10.84 1.53 0.84
N ASP A 10 -10.81 0.54 1.73
CA ASP A 10 -11.01 0.73 3.17
C ASP A 10 -9.68 1.10 3.84
N ILE A 11 -9.37 2.39 3.79
CA ILE A 11 -8.11 2.97 4.30
C ILE A 11 -8.36 4.16 5.23
N ALA A 12 -9.58 4.29 5.76
CA ALA A 12 -9.94 5.40 6.64
C ALA A 12 -9.07 5.47 7.90
N HIS A 13 -8.59 4.32 8.39
CA HIS A 13 -7.66 4.22 9.52
C HIS A 13 -6.29 4.86 9.24
N LEU A 14 -5.92 5.08 7.98
CA LEU A 14 -4.66 5.74 7.57
C LEU A 14 -4.78 7.27 7.48
N ARG A 15 -5.98 7.85 7.71
CA ARG A 15 -6.19 9.31 7.61
C ARG A 15 -5.18 10.15 8.41
N PRO A 16 -4.78 9.80 9.64
CA PRO A 16 -3.80 10.58 10.40
C PRO A 16 -2.40 10.67 9.76
N LEU A 17 -2.11 9.84 8.75
CA LEU A 17 -0.83 9.82 8.03
C LEU A 17 -0.82 10.73 6.79
N TYR A 18 -1.95 11.36 6.43
CA TYR A 18 -2.05 12.30 5.30
C TYR A 18 -1.53 11.74 3.96
N LEU A 19 -1.71 10.44 3.71
CA LEU A 19 -1.18 9.74 2.52
C LEU A 19 -2.04 9.91 1.25
N VAL A 20 -3.27 10.38 1.41
CA VAL A 20 -4.23 10.54 0.31
C VAL A 20 -3.99 11.88 -0.39
N ASN A 21 -3.76 11.84 -1.69
CA ASN A 21 -3.54 13.02 -2.53
C ASN A 21 -4.86 13.72 -2.90
N GLU A 22 -4.75 14.85 -3.59
CA GLU A 22 -5.89 15.67 -4.03
C GLU A 22 -6.87 14.93 -4.96
N LEU A 23 -6.42 13.87 -5.64
CA LEU A 23 -7.26 13.02 -6.49
C LEU A 23 -7.95 11.89 -5.69
N GLY A 24 -7.80 11.86 -4.37
CA GLY A 24 -8.41 10.86 -3.50
C GLY A 24 -7.71 9.49 -3.49
N GLY A 25 -6.51 9.38 -4.06
CA GLY A 25 -5.71 8.15 -4.10
C GLY A 25 -4.42 8.23 -3.29
N ILE A 26 -3.73 7.10 -3.12
CA ILE A 26 -2.39 7.06 -2.51
C ILE A 26 -1.36 6.82 -3.61
N ALA A 27 -0.36 7.69 -3.71
CA ALA A 27 0.73 7.52 -4.66
C ALA A 27 1.66 6.39 -4.20
N MET A 28 2.01 5.46 -5.10
CA MET A 28 2.78 4.27 -4.74
C MET A 28 3.97 4.02 -5.68
N ARG A 29 5.02 3.38 -5.16
CA ARG A 29 6.10 2.75 -5.93
C ARG A 29 6.16 1.26 -5.59
N GLY A 30 5.63 0.41 -6.47
CA GLY A 30 5.43 -1.00 -6.13
C GLY A 30 4.39 -1.11 -5.02
N THR A 31 4.76 -1.69 -3.88
CA THR A 31 3.89 -1.74 -2.68
C THR A 31 4.10 -0.57 -1.72
N GLU A 32 5.17 0.21 -1.87
CA GLU A 32 5.55 1.31 -0.99
C GLU A 32 4.68 2.54 -1.23
N VAL A 33 4.25 3.22 -0.17
CA VAL A 33 3.65 4.55 -0.28
C VAL A 33 4.73 5.58 -0.56
N ARG A 34 4.58 6.35 -1.63
CA ARG A 34 5.58 7.33 -2.06
C ARG A 34 5.77 8.37 -0.97
N GLY A 35 7.00 8.50 -0.47
CA GLY A 35 7.37 9.46 0.58
C GLY A 35 7.18 8.94 2.01
N GLU A 36 6.64 7.73 2.19
CA GLU A 36 6.52 7.06 3.50
C GLU A 36 6.97 5.59 3.36
N PRO A 37 8.29 5.33 3.43
CA PRO A 37 8.87 4.01 3.14
C PRO A 37 8.52 2.94 4.19
N ARG A 38 7.90 3.32 5.32
CA ARG A 38 7.45 2.38 6.35
C ARG A 38 6.07 1.80 6.04
N VAL A 39 5.30 2.45 5.16
CA VAL A 39 3.93 2.04 4.84
C VAL A 39 3.91 1.36 3.48
N HIS A 40 3.41 0.14 3.47
CA HIS A 40 3.17 -0.63 2.25
C HIS A 40 1.69 -1.03 2.15
N LEU A 41 1.11 -0.91 0.95
CA LEU A 41 -0.25 -1.36 0.66
C LEU A 41 -0.20 -2.63 -0.20
N VAL A 42 -0.80 -3.71 0.29
CA VAL A 42 -0.80 -5.04 -0.35
C VAL A 42 -2.23 -5.41 -0.69
N GLY A 43 -2.46 -5.94 -1.90
CA GLY A 43 -3.81 -6.18 -2.41
C GLY A 43 -4.57 -4.89 -2.77
N PHE A 44 -3.91 -3.74 -2.70
CA PHE A 44 -4.43 -2.43 -3.06
C PHE A 44 -4.08 -2.07 -4.50
N GLY A 45 -5.02 -1.43 -5.21
CA GLY A 45 -4.84 -0.91 -6.56
C GLY A 45 -4.29 -1.95 -7.54
N PRO A 46 -3.11 -1.76 -8.15
CA PRO A 46 -2.54 -2.69 -9.14
C PRO A 46 -2.33 -4.13 -8.65
N SER A 47 -2.35 -4.37 -7.33
CA SER A 47 -2.16 -5.71 -6.75
C SER A 47 -3.45 -6.42 -6.33
N GLN A 48 -4.63 -5.85 -6.63
CA GLN A 48 -5.94 -6.35 -6.20
C GLN A 48 -6.38 -7.62 -6.95
N SER A 49 -5.70 -8.72 -6.69
CA SER A 49 -6.07 -10.08 -7.11
C SER A 49 -5.46 -11.09 -6.17
N THR A 50 -5.94 -12.33 -6.14
CA THR A 50 -5.40 -13.37 -5.25
C THR A 50 -3.90 -13.60 -5.47
N ILE A 51 -3.48 -13.75 -6.74
CA ILE A 51 -2.07 -13.97 -7.09
C ILE A 51 -1.25 -12.67 -6.93
N GLY A 52 -1.82 -11.53 -7.34
CA GLY A 52 -1.18 -10.22 -7.24
C GLY A 52 -0.88 -9.83 -5.79
N ALA A 53 -1.84 -10.01 -4.89
CA ALA A 53 -1.69 -9.73 -3.47
C ALA A 53 -0.59 -10.59 -2.84
N ASN A 54 -0.52 -11.87 -3.21
CA ASN A 54 0.50 -12.78 -2.68
C ASN A 54 1.93 -12.38 -3.13
N ARG A 55 2.09 -11.99 -4.40
CA ARG A 55 3.37 -11.45 -4.91
C ARG A 55 3.73 -10.12 -4.25
N ALA A 56 2.75 -9.23 -4.09
CA ALA A 56 2.91 -7.94 -3.43
C ALA A 56 3.32 -8.09 -1.96
N GLY A 57 2.71 -9.02 -1.22
CA GLY A 57 3.08 -9.32 0.17
C GLY A 57 4.55 -9.72 0.31
N ARG A 58 5.04 -10.61 -0.56
CA ARG A 58 6.46 -10.98 -0.60
C ARG A 58 7.37 -9.79 -0.92
N ALA A 59 6.95 -8.93 -1.87
CA ALA A 59 7.71 -7.73 -2.23
C ALA A 59 7.80 -6.73 -1.05
N ALA A 60 6.68 -6.49 -0.37
CA ALA A 60 6.60 -5.62 0.81
C ALA A 60 7.48 -6.13 1.95
N ALA A 61 7.40 -7.41 2.30
CA ALA A 61 8.22 -8.00 3.36
C ALA A 61 9.73 -7.87 3.08
N ARG A 62 10.15 -8.09 1.83
CA ARG A 62 11.56 -7.90 1.42
C ARG A 62 11.99 -6.43 1.47
N ALA A 63 11.12 -5.50 1.09
CA ALA A 63 11.42 -4.07 1.15
C ALA A 63 11.57 -3.59 2.60
N LEU A 64 10.62 -3.93 3.46
CA LEU A 64 10.68 -3.63 4.90
C LEU A 64 11.88 -4.28 5.59
N GLY A 65 12.20 -5.53 5.25
CA GLY A 65 13.40 -6.20 5.78
C GLY A 65 14.66 -5.40 5.50
N ARG A 66 14.84 -4.92 4.25
CA ARG A 66 15.97 -4.05 3.89
C ARG A 66 15.93 -2.70 4.63
N TYR A 67 14.76 -2.08 4.72
CA TYR A 67 14.59 -0.80 5.41
C TYR A 67 14.99 -0.90 6.89
N LEU A 68 14.52 -1.92 7.59
CA LEU A 68 14.81 -2.14 9.02
C LEU A 68 16.28 -2.50 9.29
N THR A 69 16.94 -3.20 8.36
CA THR A 69 18.39 -3.48 8.49
C THR A 69 19.28 -2.29 8.16
N ALA A 70 18.79 -1.35 7.35
CA ALA A 70 19.56 -0.16 6.94
C ALA A 70 19.35 1.03 7.89
N ALA A 71 18.23 1.09 8.60
CA ALA A 71 18.00 2.09 9.63
C ALA A 71 18.84 1.76 10.88
N PRO A 72 19.50 2.76 11.52
CA PRO A 72 20.05 2.55 12.84
C PRO A 72 18.89 2.13 13.77
N VAL A 73 19.11 1.10 14.57
CA VAL A 73 18.19 0.81 15.67
C VAL A 73 18.27 2.01 16.60
N ALA A 74 17.17 2.78 16.69
CA ALA A 74 17.04 3.90 17.61
C ALA A 74 16.99 3.42 19.06
#